data_AF-A0A955LZ76-F1
#
_entry.id   AF-A0A955LZ76-F1
#
_cell.length_a   1.000
_cell.length_b   1.000
_cell.length_c   1.000
_cell.angle_alpha   90.00
_cell.angle_beta   90.00
_cell.angle_gamma   90.00
#
_symmetry.space_group_name_H-M   'P 1'
#
loop_
_entity.id
_entity.type
_entity.pdbx_description
1 polymer ?
#
loop_
_entity_poly.entity_id
_entity_poly.type
_entity_poly.pdbx_seq_one_letter_code
_entity_poly.pdbx_strand_id
1 'polypeptide(L)'
;MSDIKTQLEWESNARHKYDEMIRKLPLFHRDIAKQVVDKKAVINAQERKAAMVEEEDVVRAFLTEVPLAFYSLMIRLFDEVGFDYKQYENE
;
A
#
# COMPACT_ATOMS: atom_id res chain seq x y z
N MET A 1 -25.43 7.15 -13.74
CA MET A 1 -24.44 6.06 -13.84
C MET A 1 -23.97 5.82 -12.42
N SER A 2 -24.22 4.64 -11.88
CA SER A 2 -23.97 4.30 -10.49
C SER A 2 -22.48 4.16 -10.26
N ASP A 3 -21.84 5.20 -9.71
CA ASP A 3 -20.51 5.16 -9.11
C ASP A 3 -20.53 4.26 -7.87
N ILE A 4 -20.68 2.95 -8.08
CA ILE A 4 -20.30 1.98 -7.07
C ILE A 4 -18.77 1.99 -7.11
N LYS A 5 -18.17 2.96 -6.39
CA LYS A 5 -16.83 2.75 -5.84
C LYS A 5 -16.95 1.50 -4.99
N THR A 6 -16.62 0.35 -5.57
CA THR A 6 -16.36 -0.86 -4.81
C THR A 6 -15.13 -0.56 -3.98
N GLN A 7 -15.32 0.07 -2.82
CA GLN A 7 -14.32 0.08 -1.77
C GLN A 7 -14.21 -1.37 -1.34
N LEU A 8 -13.24 -2.08 -1.93
CA LEU A 8 -12.84 -3.39 -1.42
C LEU A 8 -12.51 -3.22 0.05
N GLU A 9 -13.05 -4.11 0.88
CA GLU A 9 -12.65 -4.20 2.28
C GLU A 9 -11.16 -4.52 2.35
N TRP A 10 -10.52 -4.11 3.44
CA TRP A 10 -9.11 -4.40 3.68
C TRP A 10 -9.01 -5.50 4.71
N GLU A 11 -8.12 -6.45 4.47
CA GLU A 11 -7.70 -7.38 5.51
C GLU A 11 -7.16 -6.56 6.71
N SER A 12 -7.58 -6.94 7.91
CA SER A 12 -7.37 -6.18 9.13
C SER A 12 -5.90 -5.88 9.43
N ASN A 13 -5.01 -6.86 9.22
CA ASN A 13 -3.59 -6.73 9.46
C ASN A 13 -2.90 -5.91 8.36
N ALA A 14 -3.26 -6.10 7.09
CA ALA A 14 -2.82 -5.24 5.99
C ALA A 14 -3.18 -3.77 6.23
N ARG A 15 -4.42 -3.51 6.68
CA ARG A 15 -4.88 -2.17 7.05
C ARG A 15 -4.09 -1.59 8.22
N HIS A 16 -3.85 -2.39 9.25
CA HIS A 16 -3.08 -1.95 10.41
C HIS A 16 -1.65 -1.53 10.03
N LYS A 17 -0.93 -2.37 9.28
CA LYS A 17 0.44 -2.06 8.81
C LYS A 17 0.48 -0.83 7.91
N TYR A 18 -0.50 -0.70 7.02
CA TYR A 18 -0.66 0.48 6.19
C TYR A 18 -0.86 1.77 7.02
N ASP A 19 -1.77 1.75 7.98
CA ASP A 19 -2.02 2.93 8.83
C ASP A 19 -0.75 3.31 9.62
N GLU A 20 0.05 2.35 10.07
CA GLU A 20 1.35 2.58 10.70
C GLU A 20 2.41 3.15 9.75
N MET A 21 2.48 2.67 8.50
CA MET A 21 3.34 3.29 7.47
C MET A 21 3.03 4.77 7.34
N ILE A 22 1.75 5.10 7.16
CA ILE A 22 1.32 6.48 6.95
C ILE A 22 1.62 7.34 8.18
N ARG A 23 1.49 6.81 9.40
CA ARG A 23 1.88 7.53 10.63
C ARG A 23 3.38 7.81 10.70
N LYS A 24 4.22 6.91 10.20
CA LYS A 24 5.68 7.07 10.22
C LYS A 24 6.21 8.01 9.12
N LEU A 25 5.43 8.25 8.06
CA LEU A 25 5.82 9.22 7.04
C LEU A 25 5.85 10.66 7.58
N PRO A 26 6.74 11.52 7.07
CA PRO A 26 6.70 12.96 7.35
C PRO A 26 5.34 13.54 6.95
N LEU A 27 4.82 14.50 7.73
CA LEU A 27 3.47 15.05 7.58
C LEU A 27 3.10 15.40 6.13
N PHE A 28 3.99 16.09 5.41
CA PHE A 28 3.76 16.52 4.03
C PHE A 28 3.57 15.36 3.03
N HIS A 29 4.09 14.17 3.32
CA HIS A 29 3.97 13.00 2.44
C HIS A 29 2.73 12.15 2.74
N ARG A 30 2.10 12.32 3.91
CA ARG A 30 1.01 11.42 4.36
C ARG A 30 -0.20 11.47 3.45
N ASP A 31 -0.66 12.66 3.09
CA ASP A 31 -1.87 12.82 2.29
C ASP A 31 -1.65 12.35 0.84
N ILE A 32 -0.46 12.63 0.29
CA ILE A 32 -0.06 12.14 -1.03
C ILE A 32 0.00 10.61 -1.02
N ALA A 33 0.71 10.02 -0.06
CA ALA A 33 0.83 8.57 0.06
C ALA A 33 -0.54 7.91 0.22
N LYS A 34 -1.44 8.47 1.05
CA LYS A 34 -2.80 7.95 1.17
C LYS A 34 -3.53 7.93 -0.16
N GLN A 35 -3.51 9.05 -0.89
CA GLN A 35 -4.22 9.17 -2.14
C GLN A 35 -3.75 8.15 -3.20
N VAL A 36 -2.44 7.98 -3.36
CA VAL A 36 -1.87 7.12 -4.41
C VAL A 36 -1.90 5.65 -4.00
N VAL A 37 -1.52 5.33 -2.76
CA VAL A 37 -1.42 3.94 -2.28
C VAL A 37 -2.80 3.34 -2.05
N ASP A 38 -3.77 4.07 -1.46
CA ASP A 38 -5.14 3.55 -1.28
C ASP A 38 -5.74 3.14 -2.62
N LYS A 39 -5.58 4.01 -3.62
CA LYS A 39 -6.10 3.77 -4.97
C LYS A 39 -5.40 2.58 -5.62
N LYS A 40 -4.07 2.54 -5.56
CA LYS A 40 -3.29 1.50 -6.23
C LYS A 40 -3.46 0.12 -5.57
N ALA A 41 -3.59 0.06 -4.25
CA ALA A 41 -3.85 -1.20 -3.53
C ALA A 41 -5.21 -1.82 -3.93
N VAL A 42 -6.26 -1.00 -4.05
CA VAL A 42 -7.56 -1.47 -4.55
C VAL A 42 -7.46 -1.98 -5.99
N ILE A 43 -6.71 -1.29 -6.86
CA ILE A 43 -6.50 -1.74 -8.24
C ILE A 43 -5.75 -3.08 -8.27
N ASN A 44 -4.68 -3.22 -7.47
CA ASN A 44 -3.89 -4.46 -7.40
C ASN A 44 -4.77 -5.66 -6.97
N ALA A 45 -5.61 -5.46 -5.95
CA ALA A 45 -6.54 -6.50 -5.49
C ALA A 45 -7.56 -6.88 -6.58
N GLN A 46 -8.10 -5.89 -7.32
CA GLN A 46 -9.02 -6.13 -8.44
C GLN A 46 -8.35 -6.88 -9.59
N GLU A 47 -7.12 -6.51 -9.96
CA GLU A 47 -6.34 -7.16 -11.02
C GLU A 47 -6.04 -8.62 -10.67
N ARG A 48 -5.79 -8.91 -9.39
CA ARG A 48 -5.63 -10.26 -8.84
C ARG A 48 -6.95 -11.02 -8.67
N LYS A 49 -8.10 -10.37 -8.89
CA LYS A 49 -9.46 -10.90 -8.68
C LYS A 49 -9.71 -11.32 -7.22
N ALA A 50 -9.11 -10.61 -6.28
CA ALA A 50 -9.31 -10.83 -4.85
C ALA A 50 -10.63 -10.21 -4.36
N ALA A 51 -11.17 -10.76 -3.28
CA ALA A 51 -12.39 -10.27 -2.63
C ALA A 51 -12.13 -9.10 -1.66
N MET A 52 -10.88 -8.88 -1.26
CA MET A 52 -10.44 -7.84 -0.34
C MET A 52 -9.00 -7.41 -0.67
N VAL A 53 -8.60 -6.24 -0.18
CA VAL A 53 -7.21 -5.77 -0.25
C VAL A 53 -6.39 -6.52 0.79
N GLU A 54 -5.34 -7.20 0.35
CA GLU A 54 -4.41 -7.92 1.20
C GLU A 54 -3.04 -7.24 1.22
N GLU A 55 -2.14 -7.75 2.04
CA GLU A 55 -0.82 -7.19 2.26
C GLU A 55 -0.02 -6.97 0.97
N GLU A 56 -0.07 -7.94 0.05
CA GLU A 56 0.64 -7.89 -1.23
C GLU A 56 0.22 -6.71 -2.11
N ASP A 57 -1.08 -6.37 -2.06
CA ASP A 57 -1.65 -5.29 -2.86
C ASP A 57 -1.13 -3.94 -2.37
N VAL A 58 -0.94 -3.80 -1.05
CA VAL A 58 -0.39 -2.60 -0.39
C VAL A 58 1.10 -2.46 -0.67
N VAL A 59 1.86 -3.55 -0.52
CA VAL A 59 3.31 -3.55 -0.77
C VAL A 59 3.59 -3.17 -2.22
N ARG A 60 2.91 -3.81 -3.18
CA ARG A 60 3.05 -3.48 -4.60
C ARG A 60 2.63 -2.05 -4.92
N ALA A 61 1.63 -1.51 -4.21
CA ALA A 61 1.22 -0.13 -4.38
C ALA A 61 2.31 0.86 -3.95
N PHE A 62 2.93 0.64 -2.79
CA PHE A 62 4.09 1.44 -2.37
C PHE A 62 5.28 1.30 -3.33
N LEU A 63 5.63 0.06 -3.73
CA LEU A 63 6.71 -0.18 -4.69
C LEU A 63 6.45 0.45 -6.06
N THR A 64 5.20 0.68 -6.45
CA THR A 64 4.88 1.30 -7.75
C THR A 64 4.82 2.83 -7.66
N GLU A 65 4.18 3.36 -6.61
CA GLU A 65 3.84 4.78 -6.51
C GLU A 65 4.95 5.62 -5.86
N VAL A 66 5.83 5.00 -5.07
CA VAL A 66 6.94 5.71 -4.43
C VAL A 66 8.08 5.92 -5.45
N PRO A 67 8.64 7.13 -5.57
CA PRO A 67 9.81 7.33 -6.43
C PRO A 67 11.04 6.55 -5.93
N LEU A 68 11.84 6.03 -6.86
CA LEU A 68 13.07 5.25 -6.57
C LEU A 68 14.02 5.92 -5.56
N ALA A 69 14.11 7.25 -5.59
CA ALA A 69 14.94 8.02 -4.66
C ALA A 69 14.57 7.79 -3.17
N PHE A 70 13.35 7.34 -2.88
CA PHE A 70 12.84 7.11 -1.53
C PHE A 70 12.78 5.63 -1.14
N TYR A 71 13.21 4.70 -2.00
CA TYR A 71 13.11 3.26 -1.72
C TYR A 71 13.83 2.86 -0.44
N SER A 72 15.06 3.35 -0.22
CA SER A 72 15.80 3.02 1.00
C SER A 72 15.07 3.39 2.29
N LEU A 73 14.30 4.48 2.30
CA LEU A 73 13.45 4.87 3.42
C LEU A 73 12.21 3.97 3.50
N MET A 74 11.54 3.75 2.37
CA MET A 74 10.34 2.91 2.29
C MET A 74 10.62 1.47 2.77
N ILE A 75 11.71 0.86 2.32
CA ILE A 75 12.11 -0.50 2.73
C ILE A 75 12.37 -0.57 4.24
N ARG A 76 13.05 0.41 4.84
CA ARG A 76 13.22 0.47 6.29
C ARG A 76 11.88 0.56 7.02
N LEU A 77 10.94 1.35 6.50
CA LEU A 77 9.61 1.46 7.09
C LEU A 77 8.83 0.15 6.95
N PHE A 78 8.96 -0.56 5.83
CA PHE A 78 8.38 -1.90 5.67
C PHE A 78 8.90 -2.87 6.74
N ASP A 79 10.21 -2.91 6.98
CA ASP A 79 10.80 -3.71 8.07
C ASP A 79 10.23 -3.31 9.43
N GLU A 80 10.11 -2.01 9.71
CA GLU A 80 9.61 -1.51 11.00
C GLU A 80 8.14 -1.83 11.26
N VAL A 81 7.29 -1.82 10.24
CA VAL A 81 5.86 -2.15 10.38
C VAL A 81 5.57 -3.64 10.15
N GLY A 82 6.57 -4.41 9.69
CA GLY A 82 6.49 -5.85 9.49
C GLY A 82 5.82 -6.28 8.19
N PHE A 83 5.95 -5.52 7.10
CA PHE A 83 5.52 -5.97 5.77
C PHE A 83 6.44 -7.08 5.23
N ASP A 84 5.86 -8.12 4.62
CA ASP A 84 6.62 -9.14 3.88
C ASP A 84 6.81 -8.70 2.41
N TYR A 85 7.80 -7.83 2.21
CA TYR A 85 8.04 -7.20 0.91
C TYR A 85 9.12 -7.88 0.06
N LYS A 86 9.92 -8.77 0.65
CA LYS A 86 11.13 -9.33 0.00
C LYS A 86 10.81 -10.17 -1.23
N GLN A 87 9.64 -10.80 -1.24
CA GLN A 87 9.15 -11.54 -2.40
C GLN A 87 8.75 -10.64 -3.58
N TYR A 88 8.66 -9.32 -3.39
CA TYR A 88 8.24 -8.34 -4.39
C TYR A 88 9.35 -7.35 -4.79
N GLU A 89 10.56 -7.41 -4.20
CA GLU A 89 11.66 -6.48 -4.55
C GLU A 89 12.20 -6.63 -5.99
N ASN A 90 11.89 -7.74 -6.68
CA ASN A 90 12.44 -8.08 -7.99
C ASN A 90 11.40 -8.03 -9.14
N GLU A 91 10.19 -7.52 -8.88
CA GLU A 91 9.14 -7.32 -9.91
C GLU A 91 9.18 -5.89 -10.48
#